data_AF-A0A3C0UJB0-F1
#
_entry.id   AF-A0A3C0UJB0-F1
#
_cell.length_a   1.000
_cell.length_b   1.000
_cell.length_c   1.000
_cell.angle_alpha   90.00
_cell.angle_beta   90.00
_cell.angle_gamma   90.00
#
_symmetry.space_group_name_H-M   'P 1'
#
loop_
_entity.id
_entity.type
_entity.pdbx_description
1 polymer ?
#
loop_
_entity_poly.entity_id
_entity_poly.type
_entity_poly.pdbx_seq_one_letter_code
_entity_poly.pdbx_strand_id
1 'polypeptide(L)'
;MPVQQLDKQSQVELVAGELIREVRRTIEYHQNQNPDASINNLFLTGGGAKLKNLSHYIASQLDLPVQLHQPLRSLVPSGNVEQERLNDLFPQLAVAIGLALRGGEDR
;
A
#
# COMPACT_ATOMS: atom_id res chain seq x y z
N MET A 1 33.92 -3.90 10.43
CA MET A 1 32.93 -4.45 9.48
C MET A 1 31.69 -4.90 10.24
N PRO A 2 30.47 -4.65 9.74
CA PRO A 2 29.25 -4.51 10.55
C PRO A 2 28.53 -5.85 10.78
N VAL A 3 28.47 -6.31 12.03
CA VAL A 3 27.73 -7.52 12.43
C VAL A 3 26.26 -7.19 12.81
N GLN A 4 25.94 -5.91 13.06
CA GLN A 4 24.61 -5.48 13.55
C GLN A 4 23.52 -5.31 12.47
N GLN A 5 23.86 -5.34 11.17
CA GLN A 5 22.89 -5.13 10.09
C GLN A 5 22.09 -6.38 9.71
N LEU A 6 22.61 -7.59 9.96
CA LEU A 6 21.99 -8.85 9.54
C LEU A 6 20.73 -9.20 10.36
N ASP A 7 20.67 -8.81 11.63
CA ASP A 7 19.57 -9.14 12.54
C ASP A 7 18.28 -8.37 12.20
N LYS A 8 18.38 -7.05 12.00
CA LYS A 8 17.21 -6.21 11.69
C LYS A 8 16.52 -6.58 10.38
N GLN A 9 17.29 -6.91 9.36
CA GLN A 9 16.74 -7.29 8.05
C GLN A 9 15.96 -8.60 8.14
N SER A 10 16.54 -9.59 8.82
CA SER A 10 15.90 -10.90 9.05
C SER A 10 14.57 -10.77 9.81
N GLN A 11 14.51 -9.89 10.82
CA GLN A 11 13.26 -9.66 11.57
C GLN A 11 12.17 -9.02 10.70
N VAL A 12 12.53 -8.05 9.85
CA VAL A 12 11.57 -7.41 8.93
C VAL A 12 11.04 -8.43 7.90
N GLU A 13 11.92 -9.30 7.40
CA GLU A 13 11.53 -10.36 6.46
C GLU A 13 10.57 -11.37 7.10
N LEU A 14 10.78 -11.75 8.36
CA LEU A 14 9.87 -12.63 9.10
C LEU A 14 8.46 -12.02 9.20
N VAL A 15 8.36 -10.77 9.67
CA VAL A 15 7.06 -10.09 9.82
C VAL A 15 6.41 -9.81 8.48
N ALA A 16 7.18 -9.42 7.46
CA ALA A 16 6.67 -9.22 6.11
C ALA A 16 6.17 -10.54 5.50
N GLY A 17 6.86 -11.66 5.77
CA GLY A 17 6.43 -12.99 5.36
C GLY A 17 5.12 -13.41 6.01
N GLU A 18 4.90 -13.10 7.28
CA GLU A 18 3.60 -13.29 7.96
C GLU A 18 2.50 -12.48 7.29
N LEU A 19 2.74 -11.19 7.05
CA LEU A 19 1.79 -10.31 6.37
C LEU A 19 1.40 -10.85 4.99
N ILE A 20 2.38 -11.32 4.20
CA ILE A 20 2.15 -11.86 2.87
C ILE A 20 1.28 -13.12 2.92
N ARG A 21 1.51 -14.01 3.90
CA ARG A 21 0.67 -15.20 4.10
C ARG A 21 -0.77 -14.81 4.38
N GLU A 22 -1.00 -13.82 5.25
CA GLU A 22 -2.36 -13.37 5.57
C GLU A 22 -3.04 -12.65 4.39
N VAL A 23 -2.28 -11.88 3.60
CA VAL A 23 -2.79 -11.26 2.36
C VAL A 23 -3.21 -12.35 1.36
N ARG A 24 -2.36 -13.36 1.12
CA ARG A 24 -2.70 -14.50 0.23
C ARG A 24 -3.97 -15.22 0.70
N ARG A 25 -4.05 -15.53 1.99
CA ARG A 25 -5.22 -16.19 2.57
C ARG A 25 -6.50 -15.37 2.38
N THR A 26 -6.40 -14.04 2.49
CA THR A 26 -7.53 -13.14 2.27
C THR A 26 -7.97 -13.12 0.80
N ILE A 27 -7.01 -13.12 -0.14
CA ILE A 27 -7.26 -13.21 -1.58
C ILE A 27 -7.99 -14.53 -1.92
N GLU A 28 -7.45 -15.66 -1.46
CA GLU A 28 -8.02 -16.99 -1.69
C GLU A 28 -9.43 -17.10 -1.10
N TYR A 29 -9.63 -16.60 0.12
CA TYR A 29 -10.95 -16.58 0.77
C TYR A 29 -11.98 -15.74 0.00
N HIS A 30 -11.58 -14.58 -0.53
CA HIS A 30 -12.45 -13.74 -1.34
C HIS A 30 -12.82 -14.41 -2.67
N GLN A 31 -11.86 -15.02 -3.35
CA GLN A 31 -12.09 -15.72 -4.63
C GLN A 31 -12.97 -16.97 -4.46
N ASN A 32 -12.79 -17.72 -3.38
CA ASN A 32 -13.63 -18.88 -3.09
C ASN A 32 -15.10 -18.52 -2.85
N GLN A 33 -15.38 -17.35 -2.28
CA GLN A 33 -16.75 -16.86 -2.08
C GLN A 33 -17.34 -16.18 -3.31
N ASN A 34 -16.49 -15.69 -4.21
CA ASN A 34 -16.90 -14.94 -5.40
C ASN A 34 -16.20 -15.56 -6.62
N PRO A 35 -16.74 -16.66 -7.19
CA PRO A 35 -16.07 -17.42 -8.25
C PRO A 35 -15.73 -16.58 -9.49
N ASP A 36 -16.51 -15.54 -9.77
CA ASP A 36 -16.31 -14.64 -10.91
C ASP A 36 -15.35 -13.46 -10.59
N ALA A 37 -14.90 -13.32 -9.35
CA ALA A 37 -14.05 -12.20 -8.94
C ALA A 37 -12.56 -12.47 -9.21
N SER A 38 -11.96 -11.64 -10.07
CA SER A 38 -10.52 -11.61 -10.29
C SER A 38 -9.86 -10.47 -9.50
N ILE A 39 -8.80 -10.77 -8.74
CA ILE A 39 -7.96 -9.74 -8.10
C ILE A 39 -6.74 -9.52 -8.98
N ASN A 40 -6.68 -8.36 -9.63
CA ASN A 40 -5.67 -8.05 -10.65
C ASN A 40 -4.58 -7.07 -10.18
N ASN A 41 -4.84 -6.34 -9.10
CA ASN A 41 -3.92 -5.32 -8.57
C ASN A 41 -4.07 -5.22 -7.05
N LEU A 42 -2.98 -4.89 -6.37
CA LEU A 42 -2.95 -4.57 -4.96
C LEU A 42 -2.41 -3.14 -4.76
N PHE A 43 -3.16 -2.31 -4.03
CA PHE A 43 -2.74 -0.96 -3.69
C PHE A 43 -2.39 -0.88 -2.20
N LEU A 44 -1.18 -0.43 -1.89
CA LEU A 44 -0.71 -0.25 -0.51
C LEU A 44 -1.00 1.17 -0.01
N THR A 45 -1.58 1.26 1.18
CA THR A 45 -1.90 2.50 1.89
C THR A 45 -1.31 2.50 3.31
N GLY A 46 -1.38 3.63 3.99
CA GLY A 46 -0.84 3.85 5.34
C GLY A 46 0.65 4.20 5.36
N GLY A 47 1.17 4.48 6.55
CA GLY A 47 2.59 4.82 6.73
C GLY A 47 3.53 3.65 6.48
N GLY A 48 3.12 2.44 6.88
CA GLY A 48 3.90 1.22 6.70
C GLY A 48 4.16 0.85 5.23
N ALA A 49 3.28 1.27 4.32
CA ALA A 49 3.45 1.06 2.88
C ALA A 49 4.76 1.68 2.34
N LYS A 50 5.27 2.75 2.98
CA LYS A 50 6.53 3.42 2.59
C LYS A 50 7.79 2.67 3.00
N LEU A 51 7.68 1.52 3.66
CA LEU A 51 8.85 0.70 3.98
C LEU A 51 9.59 0.35 2.68
N LYS A 52 10.89 0.64 2.66
CA LYS A 52 11.73 0.49 1.46
C LYS A 52 11.60 -0.92 0.90
N ASN A 53 11.33 -1.02 -0.41
CA ASN A 53 11.16 -2.27 -1.16
C ASN A 53 9.98 -3.16 -0.76
N LEU A 54 9.10 -2.74 0.17
CA LEU A 54 7.98 -3.57 0.62
C LEU A 54 7.02 -3.92 -0.52
N SER A 55 6.65 -2.96 -1.37
CA SER A 55 5.77 -3.23 -2.52
C SER A 55 6.38 -4.25 -3.49
N HIS A 56 7.67 -4.13 -3.78
CA HIS A 56 8.39 -5.06 -4.65
C HIS A 56 8.50 -6.45 -4.03
N TYR A 57 8.76 -6.53 -2.73
CA TYR A 57 8.82 -7.78 -1.99
C TYR A 57 7.47 -8.49 -1.97
N ILE A 58 6.37 -7.77 -1.71
CA ILE A 58 5.02 -8.37 -1.76
C ILE A 58 4.68 -8.81 -3.19
N ALA A 59 4.99 -8.00 -4.20
CA ALA A 59 4.73 -8.33 -5.60
C ALA A 59 5.43 -9.62 -6.03
N SER A 60 6.71 -9.80 -5.68
CA SER A 60 7.46 -11.02 -6.02
C SER A 60 6.94 -12.27 -5.32
N GLN A 61 6.34 -12.12 -4.14
CA GLN A 61 5.80 -13.23 -3.37
C GLN A 61 4.36 -13.60 -3.76
N LEU A 62 3.55 -12.63 -4.21
CA LEU A 62 2.14 -12.85 -4.58
C LEU A 62 1.90 -13.09 -6.08
N ASP A 63 2.90 -12.84 -6.92
CA ASP A 63 2.75 -12.85 -8.39
C ASP A 63 1.60 -11.94 -8.86
N LEU A 64 1.49 -10.77 -8.22
CA LEU A 64 0.46 -9.77 -8.48
C LEU A 64 1.09 -8.38 -8.57
N PRO A 65 0.59 -7.48 -9.43
CA PRO A 65 1.00 -6.08 -9.42
C PRO A 65 0.68 -5.42 -8.08
N VAL A 66 1.72 -4.93 -7.37
CA VAL A 66 1.58 -4.19 -6.11
C VAL A 66 2.11 -2.78 -6.27
N GLN A 67 1.29 -1.76 -5.99
CA GLN A 67 1.64 -0.36 -6.16
C GLN A 67 1.32 0.46 -4.91
N LEU A 68 2.09 1.50 -4.64
CA LEU A 68 1.71 2.51 -3.64
C LEU A 68 0.48 3.27 -4.13
N HIS A 69 -0.53 3.40 -3.29
CA HIS A 69 -1.74 4.13 -3.63
C HIS A 69 -1.44 5.63 -3.75
N GLN A 70 -1.79 6.22 -4.90
CA GLN A 70 -1.61 7.64 -5.19
C GLN A 70 -2.90 8.25 -5.78
N PRO A 71 -3.96 8.36 -4.96
CA PRO A 71 -5.31 8.69 -5.44
C PRO A 71 -5.43 10.08 -6.07
N LEU A 72 -4.55 11.02 -5.73
CA LEU A 72 -4.61 12.41 -6.22
C LEU A 72 -3.46 12.73 -7.18
N ARG A 73 -2.82 11.72 -7.79
CA ARG A 73 -1.73 11.95 -8.76
C ARG A 73 -2.14 12.88 -9.90
N SER A 74 -3.41 12.88 -10.29
CA SER A 74 -3.95 13.71 -11.37
C SER A 74 -4.52 15.06 -10.91
N LEU A 75 -4.52 15.37 -9.62
CA LEU A 75 -5.04 16.64 -9.11
C LEU A 75 -3.92 17.65 -8.96
N VAL A 76 -4.24 18.91 -9.29
CA VAL A 76 -3.35 20.05 -9.03
C VAL A 76 -3.71 20.65 -7.67
N PRO A 77 -2.78 20.65 -6.69
CA PRO A 77 -2.98 21.25 -5.39
C PRO A 77 -3.22 22.75 -5.55
N SER A 78 -4.25 23.27 -4.88
CA SER A 78 -4.48 24.70 -4.79
C SER A 78 -3.66 25.32 -3.65
N GLY A 79 -3.27 26.59 -3.80
CA GLY A 79 -2.59 27.35 -2.76
C GLY A 79 -1.11 26.98 -2.60
N ASN A 80 -0.58 27.10 -1.37
CA ASN A 80 0.85 26.94 -1.09
C ASN A 80 1.27 25.49 -0.80
N VAL A 81 0.59 24.51 -1.41
CA VAL A 81 0.88 23.08 -1.18
C VAL A 81 1.74 22.55 -2.32
N GLU A 82 2.95 22.12 -1.98
CA GLU A 82 3.86 21.51 -2.94
C GLU A 82 3.41 20.09 -3.34
N GLN A 83 3.30 19.83 -4.63
CA GLN A 83 2.91 18.53 -5.18
C GLN A 83 3.82 17.39 -4.69
N GLU A 84 5.13 17.63 -4.63
CA GLU A 84 6.12 16.62 -4.24
C GLU A 84 5.90 16.16 -2.80
N ARG A 85 5.64 17.10 -1.89
CA ARG A 85 5.30 16.79 -0.50
C ARG A 85 4.01 15.97 -0.39
N LEU A 86 3.02 16.23 -1.24
CA LEU A 86 1.79 15.42 -1.27
C LEU A 86 2.04 14.02 -1.81
N ASN A 87 2.86 13.88 -2.85
CA ASN A 87 3.22 12.59 -3.44
C ASN A 87 3.81 11.64 -2.39
N ASP A 88 4.64 12.18 -1.49
CA ASP A 88 5.25 11.44 -0.40
C ASP A 88 4.28 11.05 0.72
N LEU A 89 3.20 11.81 0.89
CA LEU A 89 2.19 11.58 1.92
C LEU A 89 1.02 10.73 1.43
N PHE A 90 0.84 10.55 0.11
CA PHE A 90 -0.36 9.94 -0.46
C PHE A 90 -0.80 8.61 0.15
N PRO A 91 0.09 7.62 0.37
CA PRO A 91 -0.33 6.37 1.01
C PRO A 91 -0.97 6.61 2.38
N GLN A 92 -0.47 7.58 3.16
CA GLN A 92 -0.97 7.93 4.49
C GLN A 92 -2.28 8.70 4.46
N LEU A 93 -2.52 9.45 3.38
CA LEU A 93 -3.69 10.30 3.24
C LEU A 93 -4.94 9.57 2.72
N ALA A 94 -4.84 8.29 2.34
CA ALA A 94 -5.95 7.54 1.77
C ALA A 94 -7.27 7.66 2.55
N VAL A 95 -7.21 7.56 3.90
CA VAL A 95 -8.39 7.70 4.77
C VAL A 95 -8.90 9.14 4.80
N ALA A 96 -8.02 10.12 5.01
CA ALA A 96 -8.40 11.54 5.06
C ALA A 96 -9.04 12.00 3.74
N ILE A 97 -8.51 11.52 2.61
CA ILE A 97 -9.06 11.76 1.28
C ILE A 97 -10.46 11.15 1.16
N GLY A 98 -10.66 9.90 1.56
CA GLY A 98 -11.98 9.26 1.53
C GLY A 98 -13.02 10.01 2.37
N LEU A 99 -12.62 10.52 3.55
CA LEU A 99 -13.50 11.34 4.40
C LEU A 99 -13.85 12.68 3.75
N ALA A 100 -12.86 13.34 3.13
CA ALA A 100 -13.08 14.60 2.42
C ALA A 100 -13.98 14.43 1.19
N LEU A 101 -13.80 13.35 0.42
CA LEU A 101 -14.64 13.03 -0.74
C LEU A 101 -16.10 12.85 -0.33
N ARG A 102 -16.37 12.09 0.75
CA ARG A 102 -17.73 11.93 1.27
C ARG A 102 -18.38 13.28 1.61
N GLY A 103 -17.67 14.16 2.31
CA GLY A 103 -18.20 15.49 2.66
C GLY A 103 -18.28 16.47 1.48
N GLY A 104 -17.63 16.16 0.36
CA GLY A 104 -17.65 16.95 -0.87
C GLY A 104 -18.80 16.60 -1.82
N GLU A 105 -19.38 15.40 -1.71
CA GLU A 105 -20.56 14.99 -2.50
C GLU A 105 -21.84 15.72 -2.08
N ASP A 106 -21.90 16.23 -0.84
CA ASP A 106 -23.04 16.97 -0.29
C ASP A 106 -23.02 18.48 -0.66
N ARG A 107 -22.21 18.91 -1.64
CA ARG A 107 -22.07 20.31 -2.07
C ARG A 107 -22.21 20.50 -3.57
#